data_AF-A0A0B6VRL9-F1
#
_entry.id   AF-A0A0B6VRL9-F1
#
_cell.length_a   1.000
_cell.length_b   1.000
_cell.length_c   1.000
_cell.angle_alpha   90.00
_cell.angle_beta   90.00
_cell.angle_gamma   90.00
#
_symmetry.space_group_name_H-M   'P 1'
#
loop_
_entity.id
_entity.type
_entity.pdbx_description
1 polymer ?
#
loop_
_entity_poly.entity_id
_entity_poly.type
_entity_poly.pdbx_seq_one_letter_code
_entity_poly.pdbx_strand_id
1 'polypeptide(L)'
;ANNTGMIILGGGVIKHHICNANLMRNGADFAVYVNTASEYDGSDAGARPDEAVSWGKIRPNATPVKLYADATLVFPLIVAQTFAKYHFSNKKNV
;
A
#
# COMPACT_ATOMS: atom_id res chain seq x y z
N ALA A 1 -16.61 5.84 -0.53
CA ALA A 1 -15.46 6.56 0.07
C ALA A 1 -14.95 7.59 -0.93
N ASN A 2 -14.80 8.85 -0.50
CA ASN A 2 -14.37 9.93 -1.39
C ASN A 2 -12.94 9.68 -1.90
N ASN A 3 -12.02 9.37 -0.98
CA ASN A 3 -10.67 8.89 -1.27
C ASN A 3 -10.42 7.55 -0.56
N THR A 4 -9.54 6.71 -1.09
CA THR A 4 -9.05 5.50 -0.41
C THR A 4 -7.54 5.38 -0.48
N GLY A 5 -6.95 4.88 0.62
CA GLY A 5 -5.54 4.55 0.71
C GLY A 5 -5.34 3.10 1.13
N MET A 6 -4.35 2.43 0.54
CA MET A 6 -3.98 1.06 0.88
C MET A 6 -2.58 1.03 1.47
N ILE A 7 -2.42 0.40 2.64
CA ILE A 7 -1.11 0.05 3.20
C ILE A 7 -1.12 -1.47 3.40
N ILE A 8 -0.34 -2.19 2.60
CA ILE A 8 -0.35 -3.65 2.55
C ILE A 8 1.01 -4.17 2.98
N LEU A 9 1.01 -5.01 4.01
CA LEU A 9 2.19 -5.70 4.53
C LEU A 9 2.13 -7.16 4.08
N GLY A 10 3.06 -7.59 3.24
CA GLY A 10 3.07 -8.90 2.61
C GLY A 10 2.36 -8.97 1.25
N GLY A 11 1.84 -10.14 0.92
CA GLY A 11 1.20 -10.45 -0.36
C GLY A 11 0.09 -11.50 -0.23
N GLY A 12 -0.29 -12.13 -1.34
CA GLY A 12 -1.29 -13.20 -1.36
C GLY A 12 -2.73 -12.68 -1.27
N VAL A 13 -3.62 -13.46 -0.63
CA VAL A 13 -5.07 -13.18 -0.61
C VAL A 13 -5.39 -11.80 -0.05
N ILE A 14 -4.68 -11.38 1.01
CA ILE A 14 -4.90 -10.06 1.62
C ILE A 14 -4.67 -8.91 0.61
N LYS A 15 -3.60 -9.02 -0.20
CA LYS A 15 -3.26 -8.02 -1.21
C LYS A 15 -4.33 -7.99 -2.28
N HIS A 16 -4.64 -9.17 -2.84
CA HIS A 16 -5.58 -9.27 -3.95
C HIS A 16 -6.98 -8.79 -3.53
N HIS A 17 -7.46 -9.19 -2.35
CA HIS A 17 -8.80 -8.85 -1.89
C HIS A 17 -8.98 -7.34 -1.67
N ILE A 18 -8.00 -6.67 -1.04
CA ILE A 18 -8.04 -5.22 -0.83
C ILE A 18 -7.96 -4.46 -2.17
N CYS A 19 -7.09 -4.89 -3.08
CA CYS A 19 -6.97 -4.28 -4.41
C CYS A 19 -8.27 -4.46 -5.22
N ASN A 20 -8.88 -5.64 -5.15
CA ASN A 20 -10.13 -5.94 -5.87
C ASN A 20 -11.33 -5.16 -5.28
N ALA A 21 -11.34 -4.89 -3.98
CA ALA A 21 -12.34 -3.99 -3.39
C ALA A 21 -12.20 -2.56 -3.93
N ASN A 22 -10.96 -2.09 -4.15
CA ASN A 22 -10.71 -0.77 -4.73
C ASN A 22 -10.94 -0.72 -6.24
N LEU A 23 -10.90 -1.85 -6.95
CA LEU A 23 -11.32 -1.91 -8.36
C LEU A 23 -12.76 -1.42 -8.54
N MET A 24 -13.66 -1.74 -7.61
CA MET A 24 -15.08 -1.34 -7.66
C MET A 24 -15.31 0.17 -7.56
N ARG A 25 -14.27 0.95 -7.22
CA ARG A 25 -14.29 2.42 -7.20
C ARG A 25 -13.31 3.04 -8.22
N ASN A 26 -12.94 2.27 -9.24
CA ASN A 26 -11.96 2.65 -10.26
C ASN A 26 -10.57 2.94 -9.68
N GLY A 27 -10.17 2.15 -8.69
CA GLY A 27 -8.82 2.15 -8.13
C GLY A 27 -8.66 2.99 -6.87
N ALA A 28 -7.63 2.68 -6.09
CA ALA A 28 -7.22 3.45 -4.91
C ALA A 28 -6.46 4.73 -5.27
N ASP A 29 -6.58 5.76 -4.42
CA ASP A 29 -5.90 7.05 -4.59
C ASP A 29 -4.44 7.02 -4.05
N PHE A 30 -4.19 6.18 -3.05
CA PHE A 30 -2.86 5.98 -2.45
C PHE A 30 -2.57 4.49 -2.23
N ALA A 31 -1.32 4.07 -2.44
CA ALA A 31 -0.92 2.69 -2.20
C ALA A 31 0.54 2.59 -1.72
N VAL A 32 0.74 1.87 -0.62
CA VAL A 32 2.05 1.49 -0.10
C VAL A 32 2.08 -0.02 0.09
N TYR A 33 3.02 -0.68 -0.56
CA TYR A 33 3.27 -2.12 -0.42
C TYR A 33 4.60 -2.33 0.31
N VAL A 34 4.62 -3.22 1.29
CA VAL A 34 5.83 -3.66 1.97
C VAL A 34 5.86 -5.18 1.89
N ASN A 35 6.70 -5.74 1.02
CA ASN A 35 6.83 -7.20 0.90
C ASN A 35 8.19 -7.59 0.34
N THR A 36 8.48 -8.89 0.40
CA THR A 36 9.75 -9.48 -0.07
C THR A 36 9.61 -10.17 -1.43
N ALA A 37 8.40 -10.21 -1.99
CA ALA A 37 8.10 -10.96 -3.21
C ALA A 37 8.58 -10.22 -4.46
N SER A 38 9.10 -10.99 -5.42
CA SER A 38 9.73 -10.47 -6.64
C SER A 38 8.84 -10.73 -7.86
N GLU A 39 9.00 -9.91 -8.89
CA GLU A 39 8.16 -9.95 -10.10
C GLU A 39 8.44 -11.12 -11.04
N TYR A 40 9.59 -11.78 -10.93
CA TYR A 40 10.07 -12.77 -11.92
C TYR A 40 9.17 -14.01 -12.03
N ASP A 41 8.41 -14.34 -10.99
CA ASP A 41 7.54 -15.52 -10.94
C ASP A 41 6.12 -15.24 -11.44
N GLY A 42 5.81 -14.00 -11.82
CA GLY A 42 4.49 -13.58 -12.29
C GLY A 42 3.38 -13.69 -11.23
N SER A 43 3.73 -13.76 -9.94
CA SER A 43 2.75 -13.86 -8.86
C SER A 43 2.10 -12.50 -8.55
N ASP A 44 0.81 -12.51 -8.16
CA ASP A 44 0.18 -11.28 -7.64
C ASP A 44 0.94 -10.75 -6.42
N ALA A 45 1.47 -11.62 -5.56
CA ALA A 45 2.26 -11.18 -4.40
C ALA A 45 3.51 -10.37 -4.81
N GLY A 46 4.20 -10.80 -5.87
CA GLY A 46 5.40 -10.18 -6.42
C GLY A 46 5.15 -9.00 -7.37
N ALA A 47 3.93 -8.84 -7.88
CA ALA A 47 3.55 -7.78 -8.81
C ALA A 47 3.98 -6.38 -8.36
N ARG A 48 4.44 -5.58 -9.32
CA ARG A 48 4.70 -4.14 -9.12
C ARG A 48 3.38 -3.38 -9.02
N PRO A 49 3.34 -2.22 -8.33
CA PRO A 49 2.14 -1.39 -8.31
C PRO A 49 1.64 -0.97 -9.69
N ASP A 50 2.53 -0.83 -10.67
CA ASP A 50 2.18 -0.51 -12.07
C ASP A 50 1.27 -1.56 -12.71
N GLU A 51 1.40 -2.83 -12.32
CA GLU A 51 0.47 -3.88 -12.76
C GLU A 51 -0.92 -3.64 -12.14
N ALA A 52 -0.99 -3.28 -10.86
CA ALA A 52 -2.28 -2.94 -10.25
C ALA A 52 -2.93 -1.69 -10.90
N VAL A 53 -2.13 -0.76 -11.45
CA VAL A 53 -2.63 0.35 -12.27
C VAL A 53 -3.21 -0.14 -13.60
N SER A 54 -2.57 -1.10 -14.29
CA SER A 54 -3.09 -1.62 -15.57
C SER A 54 -4.45 -2.31 -15.42
N TRP A 55 -4.72 -2.90 -14.26
CA TRP A 55 -6.01 -3.49 -13.93
C TRP A 55 -7.06 -2.50 -13.42
N GLY A 56 -6.70 -1.23 -13.15
CA GLY A 56 -7.59 -0.26 -12.52
C GLY A 56 -7.81 -0.49 -11.01
N LYS A 57 -6.98 -1.32 -10.37
CA LYS A 57 -6.98 -1.53 -8.91
C LYS A 57 -6.32 -0.35 -8.17
N ILE A 58 -5.43 0.37 -8.85
CA ILE A 58 -4.84 1.65 -8.43
C ILE A 58 -5.16 2.69 -9.51
N ARG A 59 -5.41 3.95 -9.13
CA ARG A 59 -5.68 5.01 -10.09
C ARG A 59 -4.41 5.41 -10.86
N PRO A 60 -4.51 5.77 -12.16
CA PRO A 60 -3.36 6.22 -12.94
C PRO A 60 -2.64 7.47 -12.41
N ASN A 61 -3.35 8.32 -11.65
CA ASN A 61 -2.80 9.54 -11.04
C ASN A 61 -2.30 9.33 -9.60
N ALA A 62 -2.35 8.09 -9.08
CA ALA A 62 -1.80 7.77 -7.77
C ALA A 62 -0.27 7.77 -7.80
N THR A 63 0.34 7.90 -6.63
CA THR A 63 1.80 7.80 -6.44
C THR A 63 2.13 6.55 -5.61
N PRO A 64 1.97 5.33 -6.18
CA PRO A 64 2.15 4.11 -5.42
C PRO A 64 3.63 3.81 -5.14
N VAL A 65 3.92 3.21 -3.99
CA VAL A 65 5.28 2.81 -3.59
C VAL A 65 5.31 1.35 -3.17
N LYS A 66 6.30 0.59 -3.64
CA LYS A 66 6.61 -0.75 -3.17
C LYS A 66 7.99 -0.76 -2.52
N LEU A 67 8.05 -1.21 -1.27
CA LEU A 67 9.28 -1.38 -0.50
C LEU A 67 9.63 -2.87 -0.42
N TYR A 68 10.76 -3.23 -1.00
CA TYR A 68 11.29 -4.60 -0.98
C TYR A 68 12.04 -4.85 0.34
N ALA A 69 11.29 -5.17 1.39
CA ALA A 69 11.84 -5.37 2.73
C ALA A 69 10.92 -6.24 3.59
N ASP A 70 11.47 -6.83 4.65
CA ASP A 70 10.69 -7.46 5.70
C ASP A 70 9.92 -6.39 6.49
N ALA A 71 8.62 -6.60 6.68
CA ALA A 71 7.74 -5.67 7.38
C ALA A 71 8.19 -5.40 8.82
N THR A 72 8.76 -6.40 9.51
CA THR A 72 9.22 -6.25 10.90
C THR A 72 10.34 -5.22 11.05
N LEU A 73 11.16 -5.04 10.02
CA LEU A 73 12.27 -4.09 10.01
C LEU A 73 11.81 -2.66 9.69
N VAL A 74 10.91 -2.51 8.72
CA VAL A 74 10.55 -1.19 8.17
C VAL A 74 9.24 -0.63 8.71
N PHE A 75 8.26 -1.47 9.04
CA PHE A 75 6.93 -0.99 9.45
C PHE A 75 6.96 -0.21 10.77
N PRO A 76 7.73 -0.59 11.81
CA PRO A 76 7.87 0.23 13.01
C PRO A 76 8.42 1.62 12.72
N LEU A 77 9.37 1.75 11.77
CA LEU A 77 9.94 3.03 11.36
C LEU A 77 8.91 3.90 10.61
N ILE A 78 8.12 3.29 9.71
CA ILE A 78 7.02 3.95 9.02
C ILE A 78 6.02 4.50 10.05
N VAL A 79 5.60 3.69 11.02
CA VAL A 79 4.69 4.11 12.08
C VAL A 79 5.28 5.25 12.91
N ALA A 80 6.56 5.16 13.28
CA ALA A 80 7.25 6.20 14.06
C ALA A 80 7.25 7.56 13.35
N GLN A 81 7.53 7.58 12.03
CA GLN A 81 7.63 8.82 11.26
C GLN A 81 6.31 9.34 10.68
N THR A 82 5.25 8.53 10.67
CA THR A 82 3.94 8.91 10.12
C THR A 82 2.86 8.96 11.20
N PHE A 83 2.27 7.81 11.56
CA PHE A 83 1.15 7.71 12.49
C PHE A 83 1.47 8.22 13.89
N ALA A 84 2.60 7.80 14.48
CA ALA A 84 2.99 8.22 15.83
C ALA A 84 3.32 9.71 15.86
N LYS A 85 4.12 10.18 14.89
CA LYS A 85 4.45 11.61 14.73
C LYS A 85 3.20 12.48 14.61
N TYR A 86 2.23 12.07 13.78
CA TYR A 86 0.96 12.77 13.62
C TYR A 86 0.15 12.80 14.93
N HIS A 87 0.02 11.65 15.61
CA HIS A 87 -0.73 11.56 16.87
C HIS A 87 -0.16 12.48 17.96
N PHE A 88 1.16 12.46 18.16
CA PHE A 88 1.81 13.27 19.20
C PHE A 88 1.96 14.75 18.82
N SER A 89 2.08 15.08 17.52
CA SER A 89 2.07 16.48 17.08
C SER A 89 0.71 17.13 17.32
N ASN A 90 -0.39 16.42 17.05
CA ASN A 90 -1.73 16.96 17.26
C ASN A 90 -2.07 17.14 18.74
N LYS A 91 -1.58 16.28 19.63
CA LYS A 91 -1.75 16.45 21.09
C LYS A 91 -1.04 17.67 21.67
N LYS A 92 -0.05 18.24 20.98
CA LYS A 92 0.61 19.48 21.42
C LYS A 92 -0.15 20.74 21.02
N ASN A 93 -1.10 20.62 20.09
CA ASN A 93 -1.87 21.74 19.53
C ASN A 93 -3.30 21.80 20.09
N VAL A 94 -3.60 21.01 21.13
CA VAL A 94 -4.82 21.03 21.94
C VAL A 94 -4.41 21.33 23.37
#